data_AF-A0A1G5AU71-F1
#
_entry.id   AF-A0A1G5AU71-F1
#
_cell.length_a   1.000
_cell.length_b   1.000
_cell.length_c   1.000
_cell.angle_alpha   90.00
_cell.angle_beta   90.00
_cell.angle_gamma   90.00
#
_symmetry.space_group_name_H-M   'P 1'
#
loop_
_entity.id
_entity.type
_entity.pdbx_description
1 polymer ?
#
loop_
_entity_poly.entity_id
_entity_poly.type
_entity_poly.pdbx_seq_one_letter_code
_entity_poly.pdbx_strand_id
1 'polypeptide(L)'
;MDLNIEPIDKKKRDISKMVNELVRLNFAWWKNQGDPAIYEAFCTRLNELGSESIEVAESCFLQLNFWAKQHGYEYQRLHRFQIRLLIAEVVIDIKVNDYDYEFYLLVNDKPRRLFKNPADIEPWIENELLPSLK
;
A
#
# COMPACT_ATOMS: atom_id res chain seq x y z
N MET A 1 11.88 -26.82 -23.32
CA MET A 1 11.52 -25.96 -22.18
C MET A 1 10.22 -25.29 -22.56
N ASP A 2 9.10 -25.88 -22.16
CA ASP A 2 7.78 -25.29 -22.38
C ASP A 2 7.65 -24.10 -21.43
N LEU A 3 7.66 -22.89 -22.01
CA LEU A 3 7.21 -21.70 -21.30
C LEU A 3 5.72 -21.92 -21.02
N ASN A 4 5.40 -22.22 -19.76
CA ASN A 4 4.04 -22.35 -19.28
C ASN A 4 3.42 -20.95 -19.25
N ILE A 5 3.03 -20.45 -20.42
CA ILE A 5 2.35 -19.16 -20.57
C ILE A 5 0.92 -19.39 -20.08
N GLU A 6 0.65 -19.07 -18.81
CA GLU A 6 -0.73 -19.01 -18.35
C GLU A 6 -1.53 -18.09 -19.27
N PRO A 7 -2.74 -18.47 -19.70
CA PRO A 7 -3.55 -17.64 -20.56
C PRO A 7 -3.78 -16.29 -19.90
N ILE A 8 -3.50 -15.20 -20.62
CA ILE A 8 -3.68 -13.80 -20.14
C ILE A 8 -5.08 -13.59 -19.54
N ASP A 9 -6.09 -14.27 -20.09
CA ASP A 9 -7.48 -14.21 -19.62
C ASP A 9 -7.74 -14.92 -18.29
N LYS A 10 -6.94 -15.92 -17.92
CA LYS A 10 -7.03 -16.61 -16.62
C LYS A 10 -6.43 -15.71 -15.53
N LYS A 11 -5.23 -15.18 -15.77
CA LYS A 11 -4.56 -14.25 -14.86
C LYS A 11 -5.42 -13.02 -14.55
N LYS A 12 -6.05 -12.42 -15.58
CA LYS A 12 -6.97 -11.28 -15.39
C LYS A 12 -8.21 -11.61 -14.56
N ARG A 13 -8.79 -12.81 -14.71
CA ARG A 13 -9.96 -13.23 -13.92
C ARG A 13 -9.59 -13.46 -12.46
N ASP A 14 -8.40 -13.99 -12.19
CA ASP A 14 -7.94 -14.24 -10.83
C ASP A 14 -7.63 -12.93 -10.10
N ILE A 15 -6.99 -11.96 -10.78
CA ILE A 15 -6.79 -10.60 -10.25
C ILE A 15 -8.14 -9.94 -9.92
N SER A 16 -9.11 -10.00 -10.84
CA SER A 16 -10.43 -9.38 -10.61
C SER A 16 -11.17 -9.97 -9.39
N LYS A 17 -11.06 -11.28 -9.16
CA LYS A 17 -11.64 -11.92 -7.96
C LYS A 17 -10.96 -11.43 -6.68
N MET A 18 -9.63 -11.37 -6.69
CA MET A 18 -8.87 -10.93 -5.52
C MET A 18 -9.09 -9.44 -5.21
N VAL A 19 -9.24 -8.57 -6.22
CA VAL A 19 -9.64 -7.15 -6.02
C VAL A 19 -11.01 -7.06 -5.35
N ASN A 20 -11.99 -7.84 -5.80
CA ASN A 20 -13.32 -7.85 -5.17
C ASN A 20 -13.26 -8.34 -3.72
N GLU A 21 -12.42 -9.33 -3.42
CA GLU A 21 -12.19 -9.82 -2.05
C GLU A 21 -11.57 -8.74 -1.17
N LEU A 22 -10.57 -7.99 -1.68
CA LEU A 22 -9.97 -6.84 -1.03
C LEU A 22 -10.97 -5.75 -0.69
N VAL A 23 -11.81 -5.36 -1.65
CA VAL A 23 -12.87 -4.37 -1.43
C VAL A 23 -13.83 -4.84 -0.33
N ARG A 24 -14.22 -6.12 -0.35
CA ARG A 24 -15.08 -6.70 0.69
C ARG A 24 -14.44 -6.66 2.07
N LEU A 25 -13.17 -7.04 2.17
CA LEU A 25 -12.40 -7.03 3.42
C LEU A 25 -12.21 -5.61 3.95
N ASN A 26 -11.95 -4.65 3.06
CA ASN A 26 -11.88 -3.23 3.40
C ASN A 26 -13.22 -2.75 4.01
N PHE A 27 -14.35 -3.01 3.34
CA PHE A 27 -15.67 -2.68 3.90
C PHE A 27 -15.95 -3.36 5.25
N ALA A 28 -15.54 -4.62 5.41
CA ALA A 28 -15.70 -5.34 6.67
C ALA A 28 -14.86 -4.72 7.79
N TRP A 29 -13.62 -4.33 7.50
CA TRP A 29 -12.74 -3.64 8.43
C TRP A 29 -13.32 -2.28 8.86
N TRP A 30 -13.88 -1.52 7.91
CA TRP A 30 -14.56 -0.25 8.23
C TRP A 30 -15.75 -0.42 9.17
N LYS A 31 -16.48 -1.53 9.07
CA LYS A 31 -17.63 -1.83 9.94
C LYS A 31 -17.21 -2.37 11.31
N ASN A 32 -16.16 -3.18 11.35
CA ASN A 32 -15.66 -3.85 12.55
C ASN A 32 -14.25 -3.37 12.87
N GLN A 33 -14.09 -2.05 13.04
CA GLN A 33 -12.78 -1.47 13.33
C GLN A 33 -12.18 -2.11 14.58
N GLY A 34 -10.99 -2.71 14.43
CA GLY A 34 -10.27 -3.37 15.51
C GLY A 34 -10.34 -4.89 15.54
N ASP A 35 -11.05 -5.56 14.60
CA ASP A 35 -10.93 -7.01 14.42
C ASP A 35 -9.57 -7.37 13.77
N PRO A 36 -8.64 -8.02 14.50
CA PRO A 36 -7.31 -8.33 13.98
C PRO A 36 -7.35 -9.34 12.82
N ALA A 37 -8.31 -10.27 12.82
CA ALA A 37 -8.38 -11.32 11.81
C ALA A 37 -8.83 -10.76 10.45
N ILE A 38 -9.76 -9.81 10.46
CA ILE A 38 -10.19 -9.10 9.24
C ILE A 38 -9.03 -8.27 8.68
N TYR A 39 -8.28 -7.60 9.55
CA TYR A 39 -7.11 -6.81 9.15
C TYR A 39 -5.99 -7.70 8.57
N GLU A 40 -5.67 -8.82 9.22
CA GLU A 40 -4.66 -9.77 8.75
C GLU A 40 -5.03 -10.38 7.39
N ALA A 41 -6.30 -10.77 7.22
CA ALA A 41 -6.80 -11.27 5.94
C ALA A 41 -6.72 -10.20 4.84
N PHE A 42 -7.05 -8.95 5.17
CA PHE A 42 -6.93 -7.80 4.26
C PHE A 42 -5.48 -7.60 3.82
N CYS A 43 -4.53 -7.52 4.76
CA CYS A 43 -3.11 -7.32 4.45
C CYS A 43 -2.56 -8.47 3.61
N THR A 44 -2.93 -9.72 3.93
CA THR A 44 -2.51 -10.90 3.15
C THR A 44 -2.94 -10.78 1.70
N ARG A 45 -4.22 -10.46 1.44
CA ARG A 45 -4.73 -10.29 0.07
C ARG A 45 -4.11 -9.11 -0.66
N LEU A 46 -3.82 -8.02 0.06
CA LEU A 46 -3.21 -6.83 -0.53
C LEU A 46 -1.78 -7.14 -1.01
N ASN A 47 -1.03 -7.87 -0.20
CA ASN A 47 0.35 -8.30 -0.51
C ASN A 47 0.41 -9.27 -1.69
N GLU A 48 -0.59 -10.14 -1.84
CA GLU A 48 -0.69 -11.07 -2.97
C GLU A 48 -1.02 -10.38 -4.30
N LEU A 49 -1.75 -9.26 -4.28
CA LEU A 49 -2.23 -8.61 -5.50
C LEU A 49 -1.19 -7.69 -6.15
N GLY A 50 -0.33 -7.05 -5.34
CA GLY A 50 0.54 -5.97 -5.82
C GLY A 50 -0.24 -4.77 -6.37
N SER A 51 0.47 -3.77 -6.91
CA SER A 51 -0.16 -2.53 -7.36
C SER A 51 -0.78 -2.64 -8.76
N GLU A 52 -1.86 -3.42 -8.90
CA GLU A 52 -2.45 -3.65 -10.22
C GLU A 52 -3.76 -2.87 -10.46
N SER A 53 -4.19 -2.05 -9.50
CA SER A 53 -5.44 -1.28 -9.58
C SER A 53 -5.49 -0.09 -8.63
N ILE A 54 -6.43 0.81 -8.89
CA ILE A 54 -6.66 1.96 -8.01
C ILE A 54 -7.27 1.57 -6.67
N GLU A 55 -8.08 0.51 -6.65
CA GLU A 55 -8.65 -0.05 -5.43
C GLU A 55 -7.56 -0.58 -4.50
N VAL A 56 -6.51 -1.17 -5.07
CA VAL A 56 -5.32 -1.56 -4.30
C VAL A 56 -4.56 -0.35 -3.79
N ALA A 57 -4.37 0.68 -4.62
CA ALA A 57 -3.68 1.89 -4.20
C ALA A 57 -4.40 2.59 -3.03
N GLU A 58 -5.73 2.68 -3.08
CA GLU A 58 -6.55 3.18 -1.97
C GLU A 58 -6.45 2.30 -0.72
N SER A 59 -6.44 0.99 -0.91
CA SER A 59 -6.27 0.01 0.18
C SER A 59 -4.90 0.13 0.85
N CYS A 60 -3.84 0.37 0.09
CA CYS A 60 -2.50 0.66 0.61
C CYS A 60 -2.50 1.92 1.49
N PHE A 61 -3.12 3.01 1.02
CA PHE A 61 -3.21 4.23 1.81
C PHE A 61 -3.96 4.03 3.13
N LEU A 62 -4.96 3.16 3.15
CA LEU A 62 -5.64 2.78 4.38
C LEU A 62 -4.72 2.02 5.34
N GLN A 63 -3.96 1.05 4.82
CA GLN A 63 -2.97 0.30 5.61
C GLN A 63 -1.93 1.25 6.22
N LEU A 64 -1.36 2.15 5.41
CA LEU A 64 -0.38 3.14 5.87
C LEU A 64 -0.94 4.10 6.91
N ASN A 65 -2.21 4.49 6.80
CA ASN A 65 -2.89 5.29 7.83
C ASN A 65 -3.01 4.51 9.15
N PHE A 66 -3.38 3.24 9.10
CA PHE A 66 -3.49 2.41 10.29
C PHE A 66 -2.13 2.19 10.95
N TRP A 67 -1.13 1.79 10.16
CA TRP A 67 0.25 1.62 10.60
C TRP A 67 0.81 2.91 11.21
N ALA A 68 0.59 4.07 10.58
CA ALA A 68 1.02 5.37 11.10
C ALA A 68 0.40 5.65 12.48
N LYS A 69 -0.91 5.40 12.64
CA LYS A 69 -1.60 5.56 13.94
C LYS A 69 -1.03 4.64 15.02
N GLN A 70 -0.71 3.39 14.69
CA GLN A 70 -0.11 2.45 15.65
C GLN A 70 1.24 2.94 16.19
N HIS A 71 2.00 3.66 15.37
CA HIS A 71 3.31 4.19 15.73
C HIS A 71 3.28 5.64 16.24
N GLY A 72 2.09 6.25 16.33
CA GLY A 72 1.93 7.65 16.76
C GLY A 72 2.42 8.66 15.72
N TYR A 73 2.54 8.26 14.45
CA TYR A 73 2.87 9.15 13.34
C TYR A 73 1.64 9.89 12.84
N GLU A 74 1.84 11.06 12.27
CA GLU A 74 0.75 11.81 11.65
C GLU A 74 0.60 11.41 10.17
N TYR A 75 -0.64 11.15 9.78
CA TYR A 75 -1.04 10.82 8.42
C TYR A 75 -1.96 11.92 7.88
N GLN A 76 -1.67 12.39 6.67
CA GLN A 76 -2.50 13.36 5.95
C GLN A 76 -2.79 12.88 4.54
N ARG A 77 -4.06 12.99 4.12
CA ARG A 77 -4.45 12.78 2.72
C ARG A 77 -4.38 14.11 1.99
N LEU A 78 -3.43 14.27 1.07
CA LEU A 78 -3.23 15.53 0.33
C LEU A 78 -4.08 15.59 -0.94
N HIS A 79 -4.15 14.48 -1.67
CA HIS A 79 -4.97 14.33 -2.87
C HIS A 79 -5.41 12.87 -3.03
N ARG A 80 -6.24 12.58 -4.03
CA ARG A 80 -6.69 11.23 -4.36
C ARG A 80 -5.54 10.23 -4.54
N PHE A 81 -4.39 10.63 -5.08
CA PHE A 81 -3.24 9.73 -5.31
C PHE A 81 -1.99 10.16 -4.54
N GLN A 82 -2.16 10.94 -3.47
CA GLN A 82 -1.05 11.42 -2.67
C GLN A 82 -1.42 11.48 -1.18
N ILE A 83 -0.57 10.87 -0.38
CA ILE A 83 -0.59 10.98 1.09
C ILE A 83 0.72 11.58 1.58
N ARG A 84 0.69 12.04 2.83
CA ARG A 84 1.84 12.51 3.57
C ARG A 84 1.89 11.82 4.92
N LEU A 85 3.07 11.33 5.27
CA LEU A 85 3.40 10.87 6.61
C LEU A 85 4.36 11.87 7.24
N LEU A 86 4.11 12.22 8.50
CA LEU A 86 4.97 13.06 9.31
C LEU A 86 5.52 12.21 10.45
N ILE A 87 6.83 11.97 10.42
CA ILE A 87 7.54 11.15 11.40
C ILE A 87 8.63 12.02 12.02
N ALA A 88 8.37 12.52 13.23
CA ALA A 88 9.20 13.55 13.86
C ALA A 88 9.39 14.76 12.94
N GLU A 89 10.63 15.08 12.54
CA GLU A 89 10.96 16.19 11.63
C GLU A 89 10.99 15.78 10.15
N VAL A 90 10.65 14.52 9.83
CA VAL A 90 10.72 13.98 8.48
C VAL A 90 9.35 13.96 7.83
N VAL A 91 9.28 14.58 6.65
CA VAL A 91 8.11 14.57 5.78
C VAL A 91 8.31 13.52 4.70
N ILE A 92 7.38 12.56 4.63
CA ILE A 92 7.37 11.54 3.59
C ILE A 92 6.11 11.71 2.77
N ASP A 93 6.25 12.16 1.53
CA ASP A 93 5.17 12.18 0.55
C ASP A 93 5.18 10.90 -0.27
N ILE A 94 4.03 10.22 -0.33
CA ILE A 94 3.84 9.01 -1.10
C ILE A 94 2.85 9.31 -2.21
N LYS A 95 3.31 9.27 -3.45
CA LYS A 95 2.54 9.57 -4.65
C LYS A 95 2.36 8.31 -5.49
N VAL A 96 1.14 8.05 -5.94
CA VAL A 96 0.84 6.96 -6.86
C VAL A 96 0.83 7.51 -8.29
N ASN A 97 1.56 6.87 -9.19
CA ASN A 97 1.39 7.06 -10.61
C ASN A 97 0.18 6.24 -11.07
N ASP A 98 -0.83 6.87 -11.65
CA ASP A 98 -2.09 6.23 -12.03
C ASP A 98 -1.99 5.40 -13.32
N TYR A 99 -0.91 5.55 -14.08
CA TYR A 99 -0.69 4.77 -15.30
C TYR A 99 -0.18 3.35 -15.04
N ASP A 100 0.75 3.20 -14.10
CA ASP A 100 1.45 1.95 -13.79
C ASP A 100 1.31 1.53 -12.33
N TYR A 101 0.59 2.33 -11.54
CA TYR A 101 0.35 2.12 -10.11
C TYR A 101 1.64 2.00 -9.28
N GLU A 102 2.71 2.69 -9.68
CA GLU A 102 3.94 2.76 -8.89
C GLU A 102 3.87 3.81 -7.77
N PHE A 103 4.53 3.54 -6.66
CA PHE A 103 4.55 4.40 -5.47
C PHE A 103 5.87 5.13 -5.36
N TYR A 104 5.83 6.45 -5.57
CA TYR A 104 6.96 7.36 -5.47
C TYR A 104 7.04 7.93 -4.06
N LEU A 105 8.17 7.69 -3.41
CA LEU A 105 8.45 8.25 -2.09
C LEU A 105 9.41 9.43 -2.21
N LEU A 106 8.92 10.59 -1.77
CA LEU A 106 9.69 11.80 -1.59
C LEU A 106 9.92 11.98 -0.09
N VAL A 107 11.18 12.11 0.33
CA VAL A 107 11.53 12.44 1.71
C VAL A 107 12.06 13.87 1.73
N ASN A 108 11.38 14.75 2.46
CA ASN A 108 11.66 16.20 2.49
C ASN A 108 11.79 16.77 1.07
N ASP A 109 10.77 16.50 0.25
CA ASP A 109 10.65 16.88 -1.18
C ASP A 109 11.69 16.30 -2.13
N LYS A 110 12.56 15.38 -1.67
CA LYS A 110 13.57 14.73 -2.52
C LYS A 110 13.17 13.29 -2.83
N PRO A 111 13.20 12.86 -4.11
CA PRO A 111 12.93 11.48 -4.47
C PRO A 111 13.95 10.56 -3.82
N ARG A 112 13.45 9.51 -3.16
CA ARG A 112 14.28 8.52 -2.46
C ARG A 112 14.09 7.12 -2.98
N ARG A 113 12.84 6.72 -3.23
CA ARG A 113 12.52 5.33 -3.57
C ARG A 113 11.26 5.24 -4.41
N LEU A 114 11.15 4.13 -5.14
CA LEU A 114 10.02 3.74 -5.95
C LEU A 114 9.65 2.31 -5.57
N PHE A 115 8.36 2.02 -5.41
CA PHE A 115 7.86 0.67 -5.14
C PHE A 115 6.78 0.26 -6.13
N LYS A 116 6.84 -1.01 -6.53
CA LYS A 116 5.76 -1.72 -7.24
C LYS A 116 4.89 -2.54 -6.30
N ASN A 117 5.39 -2.87 -5.11
CA ASN A 117 4.57 -3.53 -4.10
C ASN A 117 4.40 -2.58 -2.91
N PRO A 118 3.15 -2.19 -2.61
CA PRO A 118 2.81 -1.45 -1.40
C PRO A 118 3.40 -2.03 -0.11
N ALA A 119 3.47 -3.36 -0.02
CA ALA A 119 3.92 -4.09 1.16
C ALA A 119 5.37 -3.76 1.55
N ASP A 120 6.17 -3.29 0.59
CA ASP A 120 7.59 -3.00 0.79
C ASP A 120 7.81 -1.59 1.39
N ILE A 121 6.78 -0.75 1.44
CA ILE A 121 6.89 0.64 1.91
C ILE A 121 7.15 0.70 3.42
N GLU A 122 6.34 0.02 4.23
CA GLU A 122 6.46 0.04 5.70
C GLU A 122 7.83 -0.50 6.16
N PRO A 123 8.29 -1.69 5.70
CA PRO A 123 9.58 -2.22 6.09
C PRO A 123 10.74 -1.32 5.65
N TRP A 124 10.63 -0.65 4.50
CA TRP A 124 11.66 0.28 4.05
C TRP A 124 11.75 1.51 4.96
N ILE A 125 10.61 2.08 5.37
CA ILE A 125 10.61 3.21 6.29
C ILE A 125 11.30 2.81 7.61
N GLU A 126 10.92 1.67 8.18
CA GLU A 126 11.41 1.22 9.49
C GLU A 126 12.88 0.79 9.47
N ASN A 127 13.31 0.07 8.44
CA ASN A 127 14.61 -0.58 8.42
C ASN A 127 15.69 0.19 7.66
N GLU A 128 15.32 1.06 6.72
CA GLU A 128 16.27 1.84 5.92
C GLU A 128 16.18 3.34 6.26
N LEU A 129 14.99 3.93 6.19
CA LEU A 129 14.85 5.39 6.32
C LEU A 129 15.10 5.86 7.76
N LEU A 130 14.32 5.41 8.72
CA LEU A 130 14.42 5.87 10.12
C LEU A 130 15.80 5.63 10.74
N PRO A 131 16.48 4.49 10.50
CA PRO A 131 17.83 4.28 10.99
C PRO A 131 18.86 5.21 10.36
N SER A 132 18.69 5.61 9.09
CA SER A 132 19.59 6.55 8.40
C SER A 132 19.50 7.99 8.89
N LEU A 133 18.49 8.30 9.71
CA LEU A 133 18.23 9.63 10.27
C LEU A 133 18.78 9.79 11.70
N LYS A 134 19.30 8.73 12.30
CA LYS A 134 20.01 8.74 13.59
C LYS A 134 21.50 8.98 13.38
#